data_AF-A0A534WJE3-F1
#
_entry.id   AF-A0A534WJE3-F1
#
_cell.length_a   1.000
_cell.length_b   1.000
_cell.length_c   1.000
_cell.angle_alpha   90.00
_cell.angle_beta   90.00
_cell.angle_gamma   90.00
#
_symmetry.space_group_name_H-M   'P 1'
#
loop_
_entity.id
_entity.type
_entity.pdbx_description
1 polymer ?
#
loop_
_entity_poly.entity_id
_entity_poly.type
_entity_poly.pdbx_seq_one_letter_code
_entity_poly.pdbx_strand_id
1 'polypeptide(L)'
;MNKTEAATEVVGEVLLHGSGRIRLRRAVRGADPRAPYGGRALARLGRLPNPARAVRLRMATESALDFARKRIVWAAAALLLIAAAAGEHVSSGIGNDPLARAEALLESREPLAALVELDRLADSPRAQDAEVQIVRGKAEHALGQLGPAFADFAAAVKQDPRALDDGAISALAELLDSEAFPAVWRPALLKLLGEQVGRAAAPAVRRLLASERAAARDDALHVLELSGSATNADRIAVARADLRDPRISCAARRSAVRRLAVAAGSEAEALLARAAEARACGSAEARDALRRRPGAKVAER
;
A
#
# COMPACT_ATOMS: atom_id res chain seq x y z
N MET A 1 51.26 -10.35 86.53
CA MET A 1 50.00 -9.84 85.94
C MET A 1 50.31 -8.67 85.02
N ASN A 2 50.32 -8.91 83.70
CA ASN A 2 50.59 -7.86 82.71
C ASN A 2 49.36 -6.94 82.58
N LYS A 3 49.49 -5.69 83.03
CA LYS A 3 48.39 -4.70 83.15
C LYS A 3 48.21 -3.79 81.92
N THR A 4 48.62 -4.17 80.71
CA THR A 4 48.55 -3.24 79.55
C THR A 4 48.12 -3.93 78.26
N GLU A 5 46.81 -4.08 78.06
CA GLU A 5 46.25 -4.50 76.75
C GLU A 5 45.34 -3.44 76.11
N ALA A 6 45.12 -2.29 76.76
CA ALA A 6 44.52 -1.12 76.13
C ALA A 6 45.63 -0.20 75.60
N ALA A 7 45.50 0.25 74.35
CA ALA A 7 46.36 1.30 73.82
C ALA A 7 46.22 2.55 74.72
N THR A 8 47.34 3.08 75.19
CA THR A 8 47.36 4.26 76.06
C THR A 8 48.22 5.36 75.44
N GLU A 9 47.76 6.60 75.55
CA GLU A 9 48.50 7.81 75.17
C GLU A 9 48.96 8.54 76.44
N VAL A 10 50.11 9.23 76.37
CA VAL A 10 50.61 10.02 77.49
C VAL A 10 49.95 11.40 77.45
N VAL A 11 49.20 11.74 78.49
CA VAL A 11 48.41 12.99 78.55
C VAL A 11 49.13 14.07 79.38
N GLY A 12 50.14 13.71 80.16
CA GLY A 12 50.97 14.67 80.87
C GLY A 12 52.00 14.00 81.79
N GLU A 13 52.94 14.79 82.30
CA GLU A 13 53.89 14.38 83.34
C GLU A 13 53.62 15.19 84.61
N VAL A 14 53.50 14.50 85.74
CA VAL A 14 53.41 15.14 87.06
C VAL A 14 54.73 14.91 87.79
N LEU A 15 55.32 16.00 88.30
CA LEU A 15 56.50 15.97 89.15
C LEU A 15 56.09 15.58 90.57
N LEU A 16 56.74 14.56 91.12
CA LEU A 16 56.61 14.21 92.53
C LEU A 16 57.66 14.98 93.34
N HIS A 17 57.28 15.41 94.54
CA HIS A 17 58.24 15.97 95.51
C HIS A 17 59.27 14.89 95.88
N GLY A 18 60.52 15.07 95.44
CA GLY A 18 61.59 14.09 95.64
C GLY A 18 62.20 13.51 94.35
N SER A 19 62.25 14.28 93.26
CA SER A 19 62.99 14.00 92.00
C SER A 19 62.43 12.90 91.06
N GLY A 20 61.26 12.33 91.36
CA GLY A 20 60.57 11.39 90.46
C GLY A 20 59.59 12.08 89.49
N ARG A 21 59.51 11.60 88.25
CA ARG A 21 58.44 11.97 87.29
C ARG A 21 57.49 10.79 87.08
N ILE A 22 56.19 11.02 87.17
CA ILE A 22 55.18 10.04 86.74
C ILE A 22 54.52 10.52 85.45
N ARG A 23 54.51 9.65 84.45
CA ARG A 23 53.75 9.84 83.21
C ARG A 23 52.30 9.41 83.42
N LEU A 24 51.37 10.33 83.33
CA LEU A 24 49.95 10.03 83.30
C LEU A 24 49.58 9.50 81.91
N ARG A 25 48.99 8.31 81.87
CA ARG A 25 48.56 7.64 80.64
C ARG A 25 47.04 7.54 80.61
N ARG A 26 46.40 7.96 79.52
CA ARG A 26 44.96 7.79 79.27
C ARG A 26 44.76 6.63 78.30
N ALA A 27 43.73 5.82 78.53
CA ALA A 27 43.32 4.78 77.59
C ALA A 27 42.66 5.42 76.36
N VAL A 28 43.11 5.03 75.16
CA VAL A 28 42.59 5.54 73.89
C VAL A 28 41.28 4.83 73.57
N ARG A 29 40.24 5.60 73.26
CA ARG A 29 38.93 5.07 72.87
C ARG A 29 38.94 4.73 71.38
N GLY A 30 38.63 3.48 71.03
CA GLY A 30 38.46 3.04 69.65
C GLY A 30 37.14 3.51 69.04
N ALA A 31 37.06 3.50 67.71
CA ALA A 31 35.89 3.95 66.94
C ALA A 31 34.66 3.05 67.06
N ASP A 32 34.80 1.83 67.61
CA ASP A 32 33.68 0.90 67.77
C ASP A 32 32.88 1.21 69.06
N PRO A 33 31.60 1.64 68.95
CA PRO A 33 30.77 1.95 70.11
C PRO A 33 30.46 0.73 71.00
N ARG A 34 30.61 -0.50 70.50
CA ARG A 34 30.33 -1.74 71.26
C ARG A 34 31.54 -2.27 72.03
N ALA A 35 32.74 -1.82 71.70
CA ALA A 35 33.99 -2.23 72.37
C ALA A 35 34.98 -1.05 72.46
N PRO A 36 34.66 0.01 73.22
CA PRO A 36 35.36 1.29 73.17
C PRO A 36 36.83 1.23 73.59
N TYR A 37 37.28 0.17 74.27
CA TYR A 37 38.68 0.00 74.71
C TYR A 37 39.38 -1.19 74.05
N GLY A 38 38.99 -1.55 72.82
CA GLY A 38 39.74 -2.48 71.98
C GLY A 38 39.35 -3.95 72.10
N GLY A 39 38.29 -4.30 72.83
CA GLY A 39 37.53 -5.57 72.71
C GLY A 39 38.24 -6.91 72.95
N ARG A 40 39.58 -6.95 73.05
CA ARG A 40 40.37 -8.19 73.12
C ARG A 40 40.16 -8.98 74.41
N ALA A 41 39.90 -8.29 75.53
CA ALA A 41 39.55 -8.93 76.80
C ALA A 41 38.15 -9.60 76.75
N LEU A 42 37.19 -9.03 76.02
CA LEU A 42 35.85 -9.58 75.84
C LEU A 42 35.83 -10.74 74.83
N ALA A 43 36.75 -10.73 73.85
CA ALA A 43 36.94 -11.82 72.91
C ALA A 43 37.51 -13.09 73.58
N ARG A 44 38.40 -12.96 74.57
CA ARG A 44 38.91 -14.10 75.37
C ARG A 44 37.87 -14.71 76.30
N LEU A 45 36.86 -13.95 76.70
CA LEU A 45 35.74 -14.41 77.55
C LEU A 45 34.58 -15.05 76.77
N GLY A 46 34.72 -15.25 75.44
CA GLY A 46 33.72 -15.95 74.62
C GLY A 46 32.36 -15.24 74.50
N ARG A 47 32.26 -13.97 74.91
CA ARG A 47 31.00 -13.19 74.94
C ARG A 47 30.81 -12.25 73.74
N LEU A 48 31.63 -12.38 72.69
CA LEU A 48 31.45 -11.64 71.44
C LEU A 48 31.07 -12.59 70.29
N PRO A 49 30.06 -12.24 69.46
CA PRO A 49 29.70 -13.02 68.28
C PRO A 49 30.86 -13.12 67.29
N ASN A 50 31.15 -14.34 66.83
CA ASN A 50 32.31 -14.66 66.02
C ASN A 50 32.18 -14.10 64.57
N PRO A 51 33.03 -13.15 64.11
CA PRO A 51 32.86 -12.47 62.82
C PRO A 51 33.08 -13.38 61.60
N ALA A 52 33.71 -14.53 61.79
CA ALA A 52 34.01 -15.49 60.71
C ALA A 52 32.78 -16.25 60.16
N ARG A 53 31.64 -16.22 60.86
CA ARG A 53 30.35 -16.76 60.35
C ARG A 53 29.56 -15.73 59.54
N ALA A 54 29.64 -14.45 59.91
CA ALA A 54 28.94 -13.36 59.20
C ALA A 54 29.51 -13.10 57.80
N VAL A 55 30.85 -13.19 57.64
CA VAL A 55 31.50 -12.99 56.34
C VAL A 55 31.22 -14.16 55.37
N ARG A 56 31.16 -15.40 55.86
CA ARG A 56 30.86 -16.58 55.01
C ARG A 56 29.42 -16.61 54.51
N LEU A 57 28.45 -16.15 55.31
CA LEU A 57 27.05 -16.01 54.89
C LEU A 57 26.87 -14.88 53.87
N ARG A 58 27.66 -13.81 53.95
CA ARG A 58 27.62 -12.69 53.00
C ARG A 58 28.22 -13.06 51.64
N MET A 59 29.34 -13.77 51.61
CA MET A 59 29.95 -14.25 50.35
C MET A 59 29.09 -15.31 49.63
N ALA A 60 28.38 -16.16 50.37
CA ALA A 60 27.48 -17.17 49.78
C ALA A 60 26.19 -16.55 49.20
N THR A 61 25.73 -15.42 49.72
CA THR A 61 24.52 -14.73 49.23
C THR A 61 24.81 -13.87 48.00
N GLU A 62 25.99 -13.24 47.92
CA GLU A 62 26.40 -12.47 46.74
C GLU A 62 26.64 -13.37 45.51
N SER A 63 27.24 -14.56 45.69
CA SER A 63 27.46 -15.52 44.60
C SER A 63 26.16 -16.17 44.09
N ALA A 64 25.16 -16.36 44.95
CA ALA A 64 23.83 -16.82 44.55
C ALA A 64 23.05 -15.76 43.74
N LEU A 65 23.19 -14.48 44.09
CA LEU A 65 22.54 -13.37 43.38
C LEU A 65 23.14 -13.12 41.99
N ASP A 66 24.46 -13.29 41.82
CA ASP A 66 25.10 -13.19 40.51
C ASP A 66 24.73 -14.35 39.58
N PHE A 67 24.53 -15.55 40.11
CA PHE A 67 24.06 -16.70 39.33
C PHE A 67 22.59 -16.52 38.90
N ALA A 68 21.75 -15.95 39.77
CA ALA A 68 20.37 -15.62 39.45
C ALA A 68 20.25 -14.49 38.41
N ARG A 69 21.05 -13.41 38.54
CA ARG A 69 21.08 -12.31 37.56
C ARG A 69 21.56 -12.78 36.19
N LYS A 70 22.60 -13.63 36.14
CA LYS A 70 23.06 -14.21 34.86
C LYS A 70 21.96 -15.05 34.21
N ARG A 71 21.22 -15.88 34.95
CA ARG A 71 20.10 -16.66 34.36
C ARG A 71 18.95 -15.78 33.86
N ILE A 72 18.64 -14.66 34.53
CA ILE A 72 17.62 -13.70 34.04
C ILE A 72 18.10 -13.01 32.77
N VAL A 73 19.39 -12.62 32.69
CA VAL A 73 19.96 -12.03 31.48
C VAL A 73 19.99 -13.04 30.33
N TRP A 74 20.39 -14.29 30.59
CA TRP A 74 20.35 -15.36 29.57
C TRP A 74 18.92 -15.72 29.16
N ALA A 75 17.97 -15.72 30.09
CA ALA A 75 16.56 -15.91 29.77
C ALA A 75 16.01 -14.75 28.94
N ALA A 76 16.35 -13.50 29.28
CA ALA A 76 15.95 -12.32 28.51
C ALA A 76 16.62 -12.28 27.13
N ALA A 77 17.89 -12.68 27.02
CA ALA A 77 18.59 -12.80 25.73
C ALA A 77 18.02 -13.94 24.88
N ALA A 78 17.69 -15.08 25.49
CA ALA A 78 16.99 -16.18 24.81
C ALA A 78 15.58 -15.77 24.38
N LEU A 79 14.86 -14.99 25.19
CA LEU A 79 13.52 -14.49 24.86
C LEU A 79 13.58 -13.40 23.78
N LEU A 80 14.63 -12.59 23.73
CA LEU A 80 14.94 -11.66 22.63
C LEU A 80 15.31 -12.40 21.34
N LEU A 81 16.08 -13.48 21.42
CA LEU A 81 16.40 -14.34 20.27
C LEU A 81 15.17 -15.11 19.77
N ILE A 82 14.32 -15.59 20.66
CA ILE A 82 13.04 -16.23 20.30
C ILE A 82 12.06 -15.19 19.74
N ALA A 83 12.04 -13.96 20.26
CA ALA A 83 11.23 -12.88 19.69
C ALA A 83 11.76 -12.41 18.33
N ALA A 84 13.08 -12.40 18.11
CA ALA A 84 13.69 -12.12 16.81
C ALA A 84 13.40 -13.25 15.81
N ALA A 85 13.51 -14.52 16.22
CA ALA A 85 13.23 -15.68 15.38
C ALA A 85 11.72 -15.93 15.14
N ALA A 86 10.85 -15.54 16.09
CA ALA A 86 9.40 -15.58 15.93
C ALA A 86 8.86 -14.35 15.16
N GLY A 87 9.62 -13.25 15.15
CA GLY A 87 9.34 -12.07 14.33
C GLY A 87 9.60 -12.29 12.84
N GLU A 88 10.40 -13.30 12.47
CA GLU A 88 10.73 -13.56 11.06
C GLU A 88 9.75 -14.52 10.36
N HIS A 89 8.86 -15.24 11.05
CA HIS A 89 8.18 -16.36 10.37
C HIS A 89 6.66 -16.50 10.40
N VAL A 90 5.83 -15.73 11.15
CA VAL A 90 4.36 -16.02 11.13
C VAL A 90 3.41 -14.81 11.26
N SER A 91 3.80 -13.57 10.95
CA SER A 91 2.80 -12.45 10.89
C SER A 91 3.09 -11.31 9.91
N SER A 92 3.97 -11.52 8.94
CA SER A 92 4.33 -10.53 7.90
C SER A 92 3.58 -10.71 6.58
N GLY A 93 2.33 -11.21 6.60
CA GLY A 93 1.67 -11.63 5.36
C GLY A 93 0.77 -10.58 4.68
N ILE A 94 -0.04 -9.85 5.44
CA ILE A 94 -1.19 -9.11 4.86
C ILE A 94 -1.23 -7.64 5.32
N GLY A 95 -0.78 -7.33 6.54
CA GLY A 95 -0.74 -5.93 7.04
C GLY A 95 0.50 -5.13 6.60
N ASN A 96 1.57 -5.81 6.17
CA ASN A 96 2.84 -5.15 5.85
C ASN A 96 3.11 -4.97 4.36
N ASP A 97 2.35 -5.58 3.45
CA ASP A 97 2.58 -5.43 2.01
C ASP A 97 2.07 -4.05 1.52
N PRO A 98 2.92 -3.19 0.94
CA PRO A 98 2.50 -1.87 0.48
C PRO A 98 1.40 -1.91 -0.58
N LEU A 99 1.38 -2.95 -1.43
CA LEU A 99 0.35 -3.13 -2.46
C LEU A 99 -1.04 -3.36 -1.84
N ALA A 100 -1.16 -4.34 -0.94
CA ALA A 100 -2.43 -4.62 -0.25
C ALA A 100 -2.97 -3.40 0.53
N ARG A 101 -2.08 -2.60 1.13
CA ARG A 101 -2.49 -1.34 1.78
C ARG A 101 -2.97 -0.30 0.78
N ALA A 102 -2.28 -0.14 -0.35
CA ALA A 102 -2.70 0.78 -1.40
C ALA A 102 -4.08 0.43 -1.97
N GLU A 103 -4.37 -0.86 -2.14
CA GLU A 103 -5.70 -1.34 -2.56
C GLU A 103 -6.80 -0.95 -1.56
N ALA A 104 -6.58 -1.21 -0.27
CA ALA A 104 -7.54 -0.83 0.78
C ALA A 104 -7.77 0.69 0.86
N LEU A 105 -6.73 1.49 0.58
CA LEU A 105 -6.84 2.95 0.50
C LEU A 105 -7.67 3.39 -0.72
N LEU A 106 -7.58 2.70 -1.85
CA LEU A 106 -8.45 2.96 -3.00
C LEU A 106 -9.92 2.63 -2.73
N GLU A 107 -10.19 1.54 -2.02
CA GLU A 107 -11.54 1.21 -1.55
C GLU A 107 -12.10 2.32 -0.63
N SER A 108 -11.22 2.92 0.18
CA SER A 108 -11.54 4.04 1.06
C SER A 108 -11.57 5.40 0.35
N ARG A 109 -11.35 5.43 -0.97
CA ARG A 109 -11.28 6.66 -1.80
C ARG A 109 -10.17 7.63 -1.41
N GLU A 110 -9.02 7.10 -1.00
CA GLU A 110 -7.82 7.87 -0.65
C GLU A 110 -6.70 7.63 -1.69
N PRO A 111 -6.86 8.06 -2.95
CA PRO A 111 -5.92 7.70 -4.02
C PRO A 111 -4.53 8.32 -3.85
N LEU A 112 -4.42 9.50 -3.23
CA LEU A 112 -3.11 10.09 -2.94
C LEU A 112 -2.34 9.27 -1.90
N ALA A 113 -3.01 8.80 -0.86
CA ALA A 113 -2.38 7.95 0.15
C ALA A 113 -1.98 6.59 -0.44
N ALA A 114 -2.80 6.03 -1.34
CA ALA A 114 -2.46 4.81 -2.06
C ALA A 114 -1.15 4.97 -2.86
N LEU A 115 -0.97 6.09 -3.59
CA LEU A 115 0.28 6.36 -4.31
C LEU A 115 1.49 6.43 -3.38
N VAL A 116 1.37 7.11 -2.24
CA VAL A 116 2.44 7.19 -1.23
C VAL A 116 2.82 5.82 -0.68
N GLU A 117 1.86 4.91 -0.52
CA GLU A 117 2.17 3.53 -0.14
C GLU A 117 2.89 2.78 -1.26
N LEU A 118 2.47 2.95 -2.52
CA LEU A 118 3.12 2.31 -3.67
C LEU A 118 4.55 2.84 -3.92
N ASP A 119 4.84 4.10 -3.58
CA ASP A 119 6.20 4.67 -3.70
C ASP A 119 7.22 3.90 -2.85
N ARG A 120 6.79 3.20 -1.79
CA ARG A 120 7.67 2.32 -1.00
C ARG A 120 8.19 1.13 -1.79
N LEU A 121 7.56 0.81 -2.92
CA LEU A 121 7.99 -0.25 -3.82
C LEU A 121 8.90 0.26 -4.94
N ALA A 122 9.09 1.57 -5.11
CA ALA A 122 9.73 2.17 -6.30
C ALA A 122 11.14 1.62 -6.60
N ASP A 123 11.94 1.33 -5.56
CA ASP A 123 13.29 0.80 -5.70
C ASP A 123 13.34 -0.75 -5.83
N SER A 124 12.18 -1.41 -5.76
CA SER A 124 12.05 -2.85 -5.89
C SER A 124 11.72 -3.24 -7.33
N PRO A 125 12.20 -4.40 -7.84
CA PRO A 125 11.72 -4.96 -9.10
C PRO A 125 10.19 -5.10 -9.16
N ARG A 126 9.54 -5.30 -8.00
CA ARG A 126 8.08 -5.38 -7.87
C ARG A 126 7.34 -4.11 -8.32
N ALA A 127 8.02 -2.95 -8.38
CA ALA A 127 7.43 -1.71 -8.91
C ALA A 127 6.90 -1.86 -10.34
N GLN A 128 7.43 -2.83 -11.09
CA GLN A 128 7.04 -3.09 -12.46
C GLN A 128 6.02 -4.22 -12.58
N ASP A 129 5.61 -4.87 -11.50
CA ASP A 129 4.61 -5.93 -11.56
C ASP A 129 3.27 -5.38 -12.07
N ALA A 130 2.56 -6.16 -12.88
CA ALA A 130 1.29 -5.75 -13.48
C ALA A 130 0.25 -5.35 -12.42
N GLU A 131 0.20 -6.04 -11.27
CA GLU A 131 -0.70 -5.71 -10.15
C GLU A 131 -0.41 -4.30 -9.59
N VAL A 132 0.87 -3.98 -9.35
CA VAL A 132 1.28 -2.65 -8.86
C VAL A 132 0.93 -1.56 -9.88
N GLN A 133 1.15 -1.82 -11.17
CA GLN A 133 0.79 -0.89 -12.24
C GLN A 133 -0.72 -0.67 -12.32
N ILE A 134 -1.54 -1.71 -12.15
CA ILE A 134 -3.00 -1.58 -12.13
C ILE A 134 -3.46 -0.72 -10.95
N VAL A 135 -2.95 -0.96 -9.75
CA VAL A 135 -3.33 -0.20 -8.55
C VAL A 135 -2.86 1.26 -8.68
N ARG A 136 -1.64 1.50 -9.16
CA ARG A 136 -1.12 2.85 -9.42
C ARG A 136 -1.98 3.57 -10.46
N GLY A 137 -2.27 2.93 -11.59
CA GLY A 137 -3.11 3.50 -12.64
C GLY A 137 -4.53 3.84 -12.17
N LYS A 138 -5.13 3.02 -11.30
CA LYS A 138 -6.43 3.34 -10.66
C LYS A 138 -6.34 4.56 -9.76
N ALA A 139 -5.28 4.67 -8.97
CA ALA A 139 -5.05 5.82 -8.09
C ALA A 139 -4.86 7.11 -8.91
N GLU A 140 -4.02 7.07 -9.93
CA GLU A 140 -3.77 8.18 -10.85
C GLU A 140 -5.05 8.59 -11.60
N HIS A 141 -5.83 7.62 -12.07
CA HIS A 141 -7.12 7.87 -12.70
C HIS A 141 -8.08 8.60 -11.74
N ALA A 142 -8.18 8.14 -10.49
CA ALA A 142 -9.01 8.78 -9.47
C ALA A 142 -8.57 10.22 -9.14
N LEU A 143 -7.28 10.54 -9.33
CA LEU A 143 -6.74 11.90 -9.19
C LEU A 143 -6.90 12.75 -10.46
N GLY A 144 -7.49 12.22 -11.53
CA GLY A 144 -7.60 12.90 -12.82
C GLY A 144 -6.27 12.96 -13.60
N GLN A 145 -5.25 12.20 -13.18
CA GLN A 145 -3.99 12.05 -13.89
C GLN A 145 -4.14 11.00 -15.00
N LEU A 146 -5.03 11.30 -15.95
CA LEU A 146 -5.49 10.36 -16.97
C LEU A 146 -4.36 9.83 -17.87
N GLY A 147 -3.35 10.66 -18.06
CA GLY A 147 -2.20 10.31 -18.87
C GLY A 147 -1.32 9.22 -18.23
N PRO A 148 -0.72 9.50 -17.06
CA PRO A 148 -0.04 8.49 -16.26
C PRO A 148 -0.86 7.21 -16.07
N ALA A 149 -2.15 7.36 -15.74
CA ALA A 149 -3.03 6.22 -15.53
C ALA A 149 -3.11 5.30 -16.76
N PHE A 150 -3.26 5.89 -17.95
CA PHE A 150 -3.23 5.13 -19.21
C PHE A 150 -1.90 4.42 -19.43
N ALA A 151 -0.77 5.07 -19.14
CA ALA A 151 0.55 4.48 -19.30
C ALA A 151 0.74 3.26 -18.41
N ASP A 152 0.27 3.33 -17.16
CA ASP A 152 0.32 2.23 -16.21
C ASP A 152 -0.56 1.05 -16.62
N PHE A 153 -1.82 1.32 -17.01
CA PHE A 153 -2.68 0.25 -17.53
C PHE A 153 -2.10 -0.38 -18.81
N ALA A 154 -1.51 0.43 -19.70
CA ALA A 154 -0.86 -0.08 -20.91
C ALA A 154 0.38 -0.93 -20.60
N ALA A 155 1.16 -0.56 -19.58
CA ALA A 155 2.29 -1.36 -19.12
C ALA A 155 1.82 -2.71 -18.54
N ALA A 156 0.72 -2.72 -17.79
CA ALA A 156 0.15 -3.95 -17.23
C ALA A 156 -0.35 -4.89 -18.34
N VAL A 157 -1.11 -4.38 -19.31
CA VAL A 157 -1.59 -5.14 -20.47
C VAL A 157 -0.45 -5.71 -21.31
N LYS A 158 0.65 -4.97 -21.45
CA LYS A 158 1.82 -5.42 -22.20
C LYS A 158 2.49 -6.64 -21.56
N GLN A 159 2.45 -6.74 -20.23
CA GLN A 159 2.98 -7.88 -19.49
C GLN A 159 2.04 -9.07 -19.53
N ASP A 160 0.77 -8.83 -19.19
CA ASP A 160 -0.30 -9.81 -19.27
C ASP A 160 -1.60 -9.13 -19.74
N PRO A 161 -2.07 -9.44 -20.96
CA PRO A 161 -3.32 -8.88 -21.48
C PRO A 161 -4.57 -9.20 -20.64
N ARG A 162 -4.50 -10.20 -19.75
CA ARG A 162 -5.61 -10.58 -18.85
C ARG A 162 -5.48 -10.03 -17.43
N ALA A 163 -4.43 -9.27 -17.14
CA ALA A 163 -4.22 -8.75 -15.79
C ALA A 163 -5.25 -7.69 -15.39
N LEU A 164 -5.81 -6.95 -16.35
CA LEU A 164 -6.77 -5.90 -16.04
C LEU A 164 -8.07 -6.48 -15.48
N ASP A 165 -8.48 -5.99 -14.33
CA ASP A 165 -9.80 -6.24 -13.77
C ASP A 165 -10.87 -5.29 -14.31
N ASP A 166 -12.14 -5.56 -13.99
CA ASP A 166 -13.28 -4.77 -14.45
C ASP A 166 -13.18 -3.29 -14.08
N GLY A 167 -12.55 -2.98 -12.93
CA GLY A 167 -12.31 -1.60 -12.48
C GLY A 167 -11.33 -0.87 -13.38
N ALA A 168 -10.19 -1.49 -13.70
CA ALA A 168 -9.19 -0.92 -14.61
C ALA A 168 -9.73 -0.78 -16.05
N ILE A 169 -10.48 -1.78 -16.52
CA ILE A 169 -11.14 -1.73 -17.84
C ILE A 169 -12.16 -0.59 -17.89
N SER A 170 -12.93 -0.40 -16.81
CA SER A 170 -13.90 0.70 -16.72
C SER A 170 -13.19 2.07 -16.74
N ALA A 171 -12.10 2.22 -15.98
CA ALA A 171 -11.29 3.44 -16.00
C ALA A 171 -10.75 3.76 -17.40
N LEU A 172 -10.21 2.76 -18.12
CA LEU A 172 -9.78 2.94 -19.51
C LEU A 172 -10.92 3.34 -20.45
N ALA A 173 -12.13 2.78 -20.26
CA ALA A 173 -13.29 3.16 -21.05
C ALA A 173 -13.69 4.62 -20.78
N GLU A 174 -13.66 5.08 -19.53
CA GLU A 174 -13.97 6.47 -19.17
C GLU A 174 -13.02 7.48 -19.85
N LEU A 175 -11.78 7.09 -20.14
CA LEU A 175 -10.84 7.92 -20.92
C LEU A 175 -11.34 8.22 -22.34
N LEU A 176 -12.18 7.36 -22.94
CA LEU A 176 -12.80 7.62 -24.24
C LEU A 176 -13.85 8.74 -24.16
N ASP A 177 -14.53 8.90 -23.03
CA ASP A 177 -15.53 9.96 -22.87
C ASP A 177 -14.91 11.28 -22.40
N SER A 178 -13.74 11.21 -21.76
CA SER A 178 -13.02 12.37 -21.24
C SER A 178 -12.53 13.33 -22.33
N GLU A 179 -12.78 14.63 -22.11
CA GLU A 179 -12.19 15.73 -22.90
C GLU A 179 -10.74 16.04 -22.48
N ALA A 180 -10.39 15.73 -21.22
CA ALA A 180 -9.07 16.01 -20.68
C ALA A 180 -8.02 14.97 -21.14
N PHE A 181 -8.45 13.84 -21.69
CA PHE A 181 -7.53 12.82 -22.17
C PHE A 181 -6.80 13.27 -23.44
N PRO A 182 -5.46 13.21 -23.50
CA PRO A 182 -4.69 13.71 -24.64
C PRO A 182 -5.07 13.04 -25.96
N ALA A 183 -5.48 13.85 -26.96
CA ALA A 183 -5.88 13.35 -28.27
C ALA A 183 -4.79 12.52 -28.98
N VAL A 184 -3.51 12.81 -28.71
CA VAL A 184 -2.36 12.07 -29.26
C VAL A 184 -2.32 10.60 -28.82
N TRP A 185 -2.90 10.26 -27.65
CA TRP A 185 -2.93 8.90 -27.12
C TRP A 185 -4.21 8.15 -27.44
N ARG A 186 -5.21 8.84 -28.01
CA ARG A 186 -6.51 8.26 -28.35
C ARG A 186 -6.40 7.06 -29.30
N PRO A 187 -5.60 7.07 -30.37
CA PRO A 187 -5.43 5.90 -31.22
C PRO A 187 -4.82 4.69 -30.48
N ALA A 188 -3.93 4.94 -29.52
CA ALA A 188 -3.33 3.87 -28.72
C ALA A 188 -4.35 3.28 -27.75
N LEU A 189 -5.19 4.11 -27.12
CA LEU A 189 -6.28 3.67 -26.25
C LEU A 189 -7.30 2.80 -27.01
N LEU A 190 -7.70 3.22 -28.22
CA LEU A 190 -8.63 2.45 -29.07
C LEU A 190 -8.07 1.07 -29.40
N LYS A 191 -6.78 0.97 -29.76
CA LYS A 191 -6.11 -0.31 -30.04
C LYS A 191 -5.96 -1.16 -28.79
N LEU A 192 -5.59 -0.56 -27.67
CA LEU A 192 -5.45 -1.29 -26.41
C LEU A 192 -6.79 -1.93 -26.02
N LEU A 193 -7.88 -1.15 -26.00
CA LEU A 193 -9.20 -1.68 -25.65
C LEU A 193 -9.74 -2.66 -26.70
N GLY A 194 -9.60 -2.33 -27.99
CA GLY A 194 -10.18 -3.10 -29.09
C GLY A 194 -9.43 -4.39 -29.43
N GLU A 195 -8.10 -4.36 -29.40
CA GLU A 195 -7.25 -5.46 -29.89
C GLU A 195 -6.62 -6.25 -28.74
N GLN A 196 -6.11 -5.58 -27.70
CA GLN A 196 -5.35 -6.25 -26.63
C GLN A 196 -6.27 -6.74 -25.51
N VAL A 197 -7.12 -5.87 -24.96
CA VAL A 197 -8.15 -6.25 -23.97
C VAL A 197 -9.29 -6.99 -24.68
N GLY A 198 -9.65 -6.55 -25.88
CA GLY A 198 -10.59 -7.23 -26.76
C GLY A 198 -11.98 -7.34 -26.16
N ARG A 199 -12.56 -8.55 -26.18
CA ARG A 199 -13.96 -8.77 -25.76
C ARG A 199 -14.24 -8.44 -24.30
N ALA A 200 -13.22 -8.52 -23.43
CA ALA A 200 -13.38 -8.18 -22.02
C ALA A 200 -13.75 -6.70 -21.81
N ALA A 201 -13.36 -5.81 -22.73
CA ALA A 201 -13.71 -4.39 -22.67
C ALA A 201 -15.17 -4.09 -23.04
N ALA A 202 -15.85 -5.02 -23.72
CA ALA A 202 -17.16 -4.75 -24.33
C ALA A 202 -18.25 -4.27 -23.36
N PRO A 203 -18.40 -4.82 -22.13
CA PRO A 203 -19.41 -4.34 -21.19
C PRO A 203 -19.19 -2.89 -20.75
N ALA A 204 -17.95 -2.51 -20.45
CA ALA A 204 -17.61 -1.15 -20.03
C ALA A 204 -17.79 -0.16 -21.18
N VAL A 205 -17.25 -0.49 -22.36
CA VAL A 205 -17.29 0.35 -23.56
C VAL A 205 -18.72 0.54 -24.08
N ARG A 206 -19.57 -0.50 -24.03
CA ARG A 206 -20.96 -0.41 -24.53
C ARG A 206 -21.80 0.64 -23.79
N ARG A 207 -21.48 0.93 -22.52
CA ARG A 207 -22.16 2.00 -21.75
C ARG A 207 -21.99 3.38 -22.43
N LEU A 208 -20.86 3.59 -23.10
CA LEU A 208 -20.54 4.85 -23.78
C LEU A 208 -21.28 5.06 -25.10
N LEU A 209 -21.96 4.04 -25.64
CA LEU A 209 -22.83 4.22 -26.81
C LEU A 209 -24.02 5.15 -26.50
N ALA A 210 -24.34 5.36 -25.22
CA ALA A 210 -25.34 6.31 -24.75
C ALA A 210 -24.76 7.69 -24.40
N SER A 211 -23.43 7.91 -24.53
CA SER A 211 -22.82 9.21 -24.24
C SER A 211 -23.44 10.31 -25.10
N GLU A 212 -23.59 11.51 -24.53
CA GLU A 212 -24.02 12.69 -25.27
C GLU A 212 -22.98 13.12 -26.31
N ARG A 213 -21.71 12.76 -26.11
CA ARG A 213 -20.59 13.09 -26.98
C ARG A 213 -20.51 12.15 -28.17
N ALA A 214 -20.70 12.70 -29.37
CA ALA A 214 -20.62 11.93 -30.63
C ALA A 214 -19.27 11.22 -30.80
N ALA A 215 -18.16 11.90 -30.47
CA ALA A 215 -16.83 11.31 -30.54
C ALA A 215 -16.67 10.08 -29.63
N ALA A 216 -17.21 10.13 -28.41
CA ALA A 216 -17.14 9.01 -27.48
C ALA A 216 -17.98 7.82 -27.95
N ARG A 217 -19.18 8.06 -28.49
CA ARG A 217 -20.01 7.00 -29.10
C ARG A 217 -19.31 6.34 -30.29
N ASP A 218 -18.72 7.14 -31.16
CA ASP A 218 -17.99 6.67 -32.34
C ASP A 218 -16.78 5.83 -31.96
N ASP A 219 -16.00 6.28 -30.98
CA ASP A 219 -14.85 5.56 -30.45
C ASP A 219 -15.24 4.26 -29.76
N ALA A 220 -16.31 4.29 -28.95
CA ALA A 220 -16.83 3.10 -28.30
C ALA A 220 -17.30 2.06 -29.32
N LEU A 221 -18.03 2.48 -30.36
CA LEU A 221 -18.42 1.58 -31.44
C LEU A 221 -17.19 1.03 -32.17
N HIS A 222 -16.19 1.87 -32.44
CA HIS A 222 -14.95 1.43 -33.08
C HIS A 222 -14.22 0.36 -32.26
N VAL A 223 -14.12 0.52 -30.94
CA VAL A 223 -13.54 -0.49 -30.03
C VAL A 223 -14.34 -1.79 -30.05
N LEU A 224 -15.67 -1.72 -30.06
CA LEU A 224 -16.53 -2.90 -30.16
C LEU A 224 -16.34 -3.61 -31.52
N GLU A 225 -16.12 -2.87 -32.60
CA GLU A 225 -15.86 -3.43 -33.93
C GLU A 225 -14.49 -4.09 -34.00
N LEU A 226 -13.44 -3.44 -33.48
CA LEU A 226 -12.08 -4.00 -33.39
C LEU A 226 -12.05 -5.30 -32.57
N SER A 227 -12.78 -5.35 -31.45
CA SER A 227 -12.84 -6.56 -30.61
C SER A 227 -13.74 -7.66 -31.17
N GLY A 228 -14.45 -7.41 -32.28
CA GLY A 228 -15.45 -8.31 -32.83
C GLY A 228 -16.69 -8.50 -31.95
N SER A 229 -16.96 -7.54 -31.04
CA SER A 229 -18.08 -7.57 -30.09
C SER A 229 -19.27 -6.69 -30.51
N ALA A 230 -19.13 -5.93 -31.60
CA ALA A 230 -20.16 -5.01 -32.09
C ALA A 230 -21.36 -5.74 -32.69
N THR A 231 -22.55 -5.41 -32.19
CA THR A 231 -23.82 -5.93 -32.67
C THR A 231 -24.49 -4.97 -33.68
N ASN A 232 -25.50 -5.45 -34.40
CA ASN A 232 -26.32 -4.56 -35.24
C ASN A 232 -27.07 -3.54 -34.39
N ALA A 233 -27.52 -3.91 -33.18
CA ALA A 233 -28.17 -2.99 -32.27
C ALA A 233 -27.23 -1.84 -31.86
N ASP A 234 -25.95 -2.13 -31.58
CA ASP A 234 -24.94 -1.12 -31.26
C ASP A 234 -24.77 -0.11 -32.42
N ARG A 235 -24.64 -0.60 -33.66
CA ARG A 235 -24.50 0.25 -34.86
C ARG A 235 -25.73 1.12 -35.11
N ILE A 236 -26.92 0.54 -34.95
CA ILE A 236 -28.20 1.25 -35.15
C ILE A 236 -28.38 2.33 -34.07
N ALA A 237 -28.04 2.04 -32.82
CA ALA A 237 -28.13 2.99 -31.72
C ALA A 237 -27.29 4.25 -31.97
N VAL A 238 -26.01 4.07 -32.35
CA VAL A 238 -25.12 5.21 -32.67
C VAL A 238 -25.62 5.97 -33.89
N ALA A 239 -25.94 5.28 -34.99
CA ALA A 239 -26.42 5.94 -36.20
C ALA A 239 -27.74 6.71 -35.96
N ARG A 240 -28.64 6.18 -35.13
CA ARG A 240 -29.87 6.86 -34.74
C ARG A 240 -29.59 8.14 -33.94
N ALA A 241 -28.68 8.10 -32.98
CA ALA A 241 -28.30 9.28 -32.19
C ALA A 241 -27.73 10.37 -33.11
N ASP A 242 -26.82 9.99 -33.99
CA ASP A 242 -26.18 10.88 -34.96
C ASP A 242 -27.17 11.52 -35.93
N LEU A 243 -28.12 10.74 -36.48
CA LEU A 243 -29.13 11.26 -37.41
C LEU A 243 -30.16 12.18 -36.73
N ARG A 244 -30.34 12.06 -35.40
CA ARG A 244 -31.22 12.95 -34.62
C ARG A 244 -30.55 14.27 -34.25
N ASP A 245 -29.22 14.34 -34.24
CA ASP A 245 -28.50 15.57 -33.92
C ASP A 245 -28.64 16.59 -35.07
N PRO A 246 -29.27 17.76 -34.84
CA PRO A 246 -29.41 18.79 -35.86
C PRO A 246 -28.08 19.46 -36.24
N ARG A 247 -27.05 19.36 -35.39
CA ARG A 247 -25.73 19.97 -35.58
C ARG A 247 -24.72 19.03 -36.22
N ILE A 248 -25.13 17.80 -36.56
CA ILE A 248 -24.22 16.81 -37.13
C ILE A 248 -23.62 17.28 -38.46
N SER A 249 -22.32 17.04 -38.63
CA SER A 249 -21.63 17.34 -39.89
C SER A 249 -22.11 16.43 -41.03
N CYS A 250 -21.97 16.91 -42.27
CA CYS A 250 -22.29 16.11 -43.46
C CYS A 250 -21.53 14.77 -43.48
N ALA A 251 -20.25 14.76 -43.09
CA ALA A 251 -19.41 13.56 -43.04
C ALA A 251 -19.90 12.56 -41.99
N ALA A 252 -20.24 13.02 -40.79
CA ALA A 252 -20.78 12.18 -39.73
C ALA A 252 -22.15 11.61 -40.11
N ARG A 253 -23.02 12.39 -40.76
CA ARG A 253 -24.29 11.91 -41.31
C ARG A 253 -24.10 10.79 -42.34
N ARG A 254 -23.13 10.91 -43.26
CA ARG A 254 -22.78 9.84 -44.22
C ARG A 254 -22.21 8.61 -43.50
N SER A 255 -21.42 8.80 -42.45
CA SER A 255 -20.93 7.70 -41.61
C SER A 255 -22.09 6.92 -40.98
N ALA A 256 -23.07 7.61 -40.39
CA ALA A 256 -24.27 7.00 -39.84
C ALA A 256 -25.05 6.18 -40.89
N VAL A 257 -25.24 6.72 -42.10
CA VAL A 257 -25.88 5.99 -43.21
C VAL A 257 -25.10 4.73 -43.58
N ARG A 258 -23.76 4.79 -43.65
CA ARG A 258 -22.92 3.61 -43.93
C ARG A 258 -23.02 2.55 -42.83
N ARG A 259 -23.09 2.95 -41.56
CA ARG A 259 -23.32 2.02 -40.43
C ARG A 259 -24.66 1.31 -40.56
N LEU A 260 -25.72 2.03 -40.90
CA LEU A 260 -27.04 1.45 -41.15
C LEU A 260 -27.06 0.51 -42.37
N ALA A 261 -26.28 0.82 -43.41
CA ALA A 261 -26.18 -0.04 -44.59
C ALA A 261 -25.63 -1.43 -44.25
N VAL A 262 -24.67 -1.50 -43.32
CA VAL A 262 -24.06 -2.75 -42.84
C VAL A 262 -24.93 -3.45 -41.80
N ALA A 263 -25.71 -2.71 -40.99
CA ALA A 263 -26.55 -3.29 -39.95
C ALA A 263 -27.79 -4.00 -40.51
N ALA A 264 -28.00 -5.28 -40.20
CA ALA A 264 -29.23 -5.98 -40.57
C ALA A 264 -30.40 -5.63 -39.62
N GLY A 265 -31.64 -5.77 -40.12
CA GLY A 265 -32.87 -5.58 -39.35
C GLY A 265 -33.81 -4.51 -39.93
N SER A 266 -35.10 -4.64 -39.62
CA SER A 266 -36.16 -3.74 -40.10
C SER A 266 -36.01 -2.30 -39.61
N GLU A 267 -35.46 -2.12 -38.40
CA GLU A 267 -35.19 -0.80 -37.85
C GLU A 267 -34.13 -0.04 -38.66
N ALA A 268 -33.05 -0.71 -39.06
CA ALA A 268 -32.02 -0.11 -39.90
C ALA A 268 -32.60 0.30 -41.26
N GLU A 269 -33.50 -0.50 -41.83
CA GLU A 269 -34.19 -0.21 -43.09
C GLU A 269 -35.10 1.02 -42.97
N ALA A 270 -35.88 1.11 -41.89
CA ALA A 270 -36.73 2.26 -41.63
C ALA A 270 -35.93 3.56 -41.50
N LEU A 271 -34.77 3.51 -40.82
CA LEU A 271 -33.88 4.67 -40.70
C LEU A 271 -33.23 5.03 -42.05
N LEU A 272 -32.82 4.05 -42.85
CA LEU A 272 -32.29 4.28 -44.20
C LEU A 272 -33.35 4.90 -45.13
N ALA A 273 -34.60 4.43 -45.09
CA ALA A 273 -35.69 4.98 -45.88
C ALA A 273 -35.93 6.47 -45.55
N ARG A 274 -36.00 6.80 -44.25
CA ARG A 274 -36.10 8.19 -43.80
C ARG A 274 -34.90 9.04 -44.26
N ALA A 275 -33.69 8.50 -44.19
CA ALA A 275 -32.49 9.21 -44.65
C ALA A 275 -32.47 9.42 -46.17
N ALA A 276 -33.00 8.48 -46.95
CA ALA A 276 -33.12 8.56 -48.40
C ALA A 276 -34.06 9.68 -48.87
N GLU A 277 -35.14 9.91 -48.12
CA GLU A 277 -36.18 10.93 -48.38
C GLU A 277 -35.80 12.32 -47.90
N ALA A 278 -34.96 12.43 -46.85
CA ALA A 278 -34.62 13.70 -46.20
C ALA A 278 -33.92 14.76 -47.09
N ARG A 279 -33.55 14.41 -48.34
CA ARG A 279 -32.79 15.27 -49.29
C ARG A 279 -31.57 15.95 -48.65
N ALA A 280 -30.92 15.25 -47.72
CA ALA A 280 -29.78 15.73 -46.96
C ALA A 280 -28.49 15.01 -47.39
N CYS A 281 -27.38 15.37 -46.76
CA CYS A 281 -26.14 14.60 -46.87
C CYS A 281 -26.38 13.11 -46.60
N GLY A 282 -25.87 12.24 -47.47
CA GLY A 282 -26.03 10.78 -47.36
C GLY A 282 -27.33 10.22 -47.94
N SER A 283 -28.28 11.04 -48.42
CA SER A 283 -29.53 10.52 -49.00
C SER A 283 -29.32 9.66 -50.25
N ALA A 284 -28.34 9.99 -51.10
CA ALA A 284 -28.02 9.16 -52.26
C ALA A 284 -27.42 7.80 -51.86
N GLU A 285 -26.54 7.80 -50.85
CA GLU A 285 -25.93 6.59 -50.29
C GLU A 285 -26.99 5.71 -49.60
N ALA A 286 -27.96 6.32 -48.91
CA ALA A 286 -29.07 5.61 -48.29
C ALA A 286 -29.98 4.94 -49.34
N ARG A 287 -30.32 5.64 -50.43
CA ARG A 287 -31.06 5.05 -51.58
C ARG A 287 -30.29 3.89 -52.19
N ASP A 288 -28.98 4.06 -52.37
CA ASP A 288 -28.14 3.01 -52.93
C ASP A 288 -28.08 1.77 -52.02
N ALA A 289 -27.93 1.98 -50.72
CA ALA A 289 -27.95 0.90 -49.73
C ALA A 289 -29.28 0.13 -49.74
N LEU A 290 -30.42 0.84 -49.81
CA LEU A 290 -31.74 0.20 -49.91
C LEU A 290 -31.89 -0.63 -51.18
N ARG A 291 -31.45 -0.11 -52.34
CA ARG A 291 -31.50 -0.85 -53.62
C ARG A 291 -30.69 -2.15 -53.60
N ARG A 292 -29.59 -2.19 -52.84
CA ARG A 292 -28.74 -3.38 -52.71
C ARG A 292 -29.31 -4.42 -51.75
N ARG A 293 -30.33 -4.10 -50.95
CA ARG A 293 -30.89 -5.07 -50.00
C ARG A 293 -31.77 -6.11 -50.69
N PRO A 294 -31.70 -7.39 -50.27
CA PRO A 294 -32.43 -8.49 -50.92
C PRO A 294 -33.95 -8.31 -50.96
N GLY A 295 -34.54 -7.52 -50.06
CA GLY A 295 -35.99 -7.30 -49.96
C GLY A 295 -36.56 -6.22 -50.89
N ALA A 296 -35.74 -5.33 -51.46
CA ALA A 296 -36.24 -4.22 -52.28
C ALA A 296 -36.79 -4.67 -53.65
N LYS A 297 -36.46 -5.88 -54.10
CA LYS A 297 -36.92 -6.44 -55.39
C LYS A 297 -38.28 -7.12 -55.35
N VAL A 298 -38.91 -7.28 -54.17
CA VAL A 298 -40.18 -8.02 -54.02
C VAL A 298 -41.41 -7.09 -54.09
N ALA A 299 -41.24 -5.77 -53.94
CA ALA A 299 -42.34 -4.81 -53.94
C ALA A 299 -42.72 -4.22 -55.32
N GLU A 300 -42.11 -4.71 -56.42
CA GLU A 300 -42.40 -4.27 -57.80
C GLU A 300 -43.11 -5.36 -58.65
N ARG A 301 -43.94 -6.22 -58.04
CA ARG A 301 -44.83 -7.12 -58.78
C ARG A 301 -46.26 -7.02 -58.28
#